data_AF-A0A660M6N1-F1
#
_entry.id   AF-A0A660M6N1-F1
#
_cell.length_a   1.000
_cell.length_b   1.000
_cell.length_c   1.000
_cell.angle_alpha   90.00
_cell.angle_beta   90.00
_cell.angle_gamma   90.00
#
_symmetry.space_group_name_H-M   'P 1'
#
loop_
_entity.id
_entity.type
_entity.pdbx_description
1 polymer ?
#
loop_
_entity_poly.entity_id
_entity_poly.type
_entity_poly.pdbx_seq_one_letter_code
_entity_poly.pdbx_strand_id
1 'polypeptide(L)'
;EEISKIIKNALEKVSPKTKIDPEALKILAKISSGDARNALGNLELILNFEKNNITPEVIKNSIENSTSIYDKNGDSHYDTISAFIKSMRASDVDATGYYLAKMLNAGEDPKYIARRMIIFASEDIGLAGNGALSLANSAFDAVEKIGMPEAKYNLFHTAIALAKSKKSRETTGIMYQSYNLAEKAPNAPIPLHLRNFTSKITKELGYNKGYQWTAGFKHSEDNLPQEVRKLISLDKQNKKS
;
A
#
# COMPACT_ATOMS: atom_id res chain seq x y z
N GLU A 1 13.88 -22.97 -18.40
CA GLU A 1 14.28 -24.40 -18.53
C GLU A 1 14.41 -25.09 -17.17
N GLU A 2 15.03 -24.46 -16.18
CA GLU A 2 15.22 -25.03 -14.84
C GLU A 2 13.89 -25.42 -14.13
N ILE A 3 12.89 -24.53 -14.14
CA ILE A 3 11.57 -24.79 -13.53
C ILE A 3 10.85 -25.98 -14.16
N SER A 4 10.89 -26.11 -15.49
CA SER A 4 10.27 -27.25 -16.18
C SER A 4 10.90 -28.59 -15.78
N LYS A 5 12.21 -28.61 -15.50
CA LYS A 5 12.92 -29.80 -15.00
C LYS A 5 12.49 -30.12 -13.57
N ILE A 6 12.34 -29.11 -12.72
CA ILE A 6 11.85 -29.27 -11.34
C ILE A 6 10.44 -29.86 -11.32
N ILE A 7 9.53 -29.32 -12.14
CA ILE A 7 8.14 -29.81 -12.26
C ILE A 7 8.13 -31.28 -12.71
N LYS A 8 8.90 -31.65 -13.75
CA LYS A 8 8.99 -33.05 -14.22
C LYS A 8 9.48 -33.99 -13.13
N ASN A 9 10.58 -33.64 -12.47
CA ASN A 9 11.17 -34.45 -11.41
C ASN A 9 10.20 -34.63 -10.22
N ALA A 10 9.42 -33.61 -9.89
CA ALA A 10 8.41 -33.69 -8.83
C ALA A 10 7.22 -34.57 -9.25
N LEU A 11 6.73 -34.42 -10.49
CA LEU A 11 5.63 -35.23 -11.02
C LEU A 11 5.98 -36.72 -11.05
N GLU A 12 7.19 -37.07 -11.48
CA GLU A 12 7.66 -38.47 -11.48
C GLU A 12 7.70 -39.08 -10.08
N LYS A 13 7.98 -38.29 -9.04
CA LYS A 13 8.03 -38.76 -7.65
C LYS A 13 6.65 -38.87 -7.01
N VAL A 14 5.79 -37.86 -7.22
CA VAL A 14 4.52 -37.72 -6.50
C VAL A 14 3.38 -38.42 -7.22
N SER A 15 3.40 -38.45 -8.55
CA SER A 15 2.36 -39.10 -9.36
C SER A 15 2.95 -39.72 -10.64
N PRO A 16 3.70 -40.84 -10.53
CA PRO A 16 4.47 -41.44 -11.64
C PRO A 16 3.62 -41.90 -12.82
N LYS A 17 2.31 -42.10 -12.63
CA LYS A 17 1.38 -42.51 -13.69
C LYS A 17 0.80 -41.32 -14.47
N THR A 18 0.92 -40.11 -13.93
CA THR A 18 0.38 -38.90 -14.55
C THR A 18 1.29 -38.43 -15.66
N LYS A 19 0.72 -38.17 -16.84
CA LYS A 19 1.45 -37.60 -17.97
C LYS A 19 1.20 -36.10 -18.03
N ILE A 20 2.22 -35.33 -18.35
CA ILE A 20 2.11 -33.88 -18.60
C ILE A 20 2.49 -33.58 -20.05
N ASP A 21 1.62 -32.84 -20.73
CA ASP A 21 1.87 -32.38 -22.09
C ASP A 21 3.06 -31.38 -22.11
N PRO A 22 3.97 -31.41 -23.10
CA PRO A 22 5.09 -30.48 -23.19
C PRO A 22 4.69 -29.00 -23.20
N GLU A 23 3.57 -28.64 -23.84
CA GLU A 23 3.05 -27.27 -23.83
C GLU A 23 2.45 -26.92 -22.46
N ALA A 24 1.75 -27.87 -21.83
CA ALA A 24 1.24 -27.69 -20.47
C ALA A 24 2.40 -27.41 -19.48
N LEU A 25 3.50 -28.15 -19.61
CA LEU A 25 4.69 -27.95 -18.80
C LEU A 25 5.33 -26.57 -19.01
N LYS A 26 5.38 -26.08 -20.26
CA LYS A 26 5.87 -24.73 -20.56
C LYS A 26 4.97 -23.66 -19.93
N ILE A 27 3.66 -23.82 -20.03
CA ILE A 27 2.66 -22.91 -19.45
C ILE A 27 2.84 -22.87 -17.93
N LEU A 28 2.89 -24.02 -17.26
CA LEU A 28 3.06 -24.11 -15.81
C LEU A 28 4.36 -23.45 -15.34
N ALA A 29 5.47 -23.70 -16.06
CA ALA A 29 6.75 -23.08 -15.76
C ALA A 29 6.74 -21.57 -15.96
N LYS A 30 6.04 -21.07 -16.99
CA LYS A 30 5.91 -19.65 -17.28
C LYS A 30 5.11 -18.91 -16.20
N ILE A 31 3.98 -19.47 -15.76
CA ILE A 31 3.13 -18.88 -14.71
C ILE A 31 3.90 -18.75 -13.39
N SER A 32 4.80 -19.68 -13.13
CA SER A 32 5.60 -19.71 -11.91
C SER A 32 6.67 -18.61 -11.85
N SER A 33 6.89 -17.86 -12.94
CA SER A 33 7.79 -16.70 -13.01
C SER A 33 9.22 -16.95 -12.48
N GLY A 34 9.71 -18.19 -12.61
CA GLY A 34 11.04 -18.58 -12.12
C GLY A 34 11.09 -19.06 -10.66
N ASP A 35 9.97 -19.10 -9.93
CA ASP A 35 9.88 -19.58 -8.56
C ASP A 35 9.49 -21.08 -8.53
N ALA A 36 10.39 -21.91 -8.01
CA ALA A 36 10.19 -23.36 -7.91
C ALA A 36 9.08 -23.74 -6.91
N ARG A 37 8.92 -22.99 -5.81
CA ARG A 37 7.90 -23.25 -4.79
C ARG A 37 6.50 -22.98 -5.35
N ASN A 38 6.33 -21.87 -6.09
CA ASN A 38 5.09 -21.56 -6.79
C ASN A 38 4.77 -22.62 -7.86
N ALA A 39 5.77 -23.07 -8.61
CA ALA A 39 5.60 -24.13 -9.61
C ALA A 39 5.09 -25.44 -9.01
N LEU A 40 5.67 -25.86 -7.89
CA LEU A 40 5.28 -27.08 -7.19
C LEU A 40 3.90 -26.96 -6.55
N GLY A 41 3.57 -25.80 -5.97
CA GLY A 41 2.23 -25.54 -5.43
C GLY A 41 1.14 -25.58 -6.49
N ASN A 42 1.38 -25.01 -7.67
CA ASN A 42 0.45 -25.08 -8.79
C ASN A 42 0.31 -26.52 -9.32
N LEU A 43 1.41 -27.28 -9.38
CA LEU A 43 1.37 -28.69 -9.76
C LEU A 43 0.53 -29.51 -8.77
N GLU A 44 0.72 -29.31 -7.47
CA GLU A 44 -0.05 -29.98 -6.42
C GLU A 44 -1.55 -29.66 -6.52
N LEU A 45 -1.89 -28.41 -6.79
CA LEU A 45 -3.28 -27.99 -7.02
C LEU A 45 -3.88 -28.69 -8.24
N ILE A 46 -3.17 -28.75 -9.38
CA ILE A 46 -3.62 -29.46 -10.58
C ILE A 46 -3.84 -30.95 -10.28
N LEU A 47 -2.93 -31.58 -9.53
CA LEU A 47 -3.02 -33.01 -9.18
C LEU A 47 -4.20 -33.34 -8.26
N ASN A 48 -4.80 -32.35 -7.58
CA ASN A 48 -6.05 -32.56 -6.84
C ASN A 48 -7.26 -32.73 -7.76
N PHE A 49 -7.22 -32.16 -8.97
CA PHE A 49 -8.33 -32.20 -9.92
C PHE A 49 -8.11 -33.23 -11.04
N GLU A 50 -6.86 -33.44 -11.48
CA GLU A 50 -6.52 -34.34 -12.59
C GLU A 50 -5.25 -35.14 -12.30
N LYS A 51 -5.36 -36.47 -12.34
CA LYS A 51 -4.28 -37.41 -11.98
C LYS A 51 -3.82 -38.29 -13.13
N ASN A 52 -4.41 -38.17 -14.31
CA ASN A 52 -4.08 -38.98 -15.47
C ASN A 52 -3.30 -38.16 -16.50
N ASN A 53 -3.89 -37.10 -17.06
CA ASN A 53 -3.30 -36.33 -18.14
C ASN A 53 -3.42 -34.82 -17.91
N ILE A 54 -2.30 -34.16 -17.65
CA ILE A 54 -2.22 -32.70 -17.51
C ILE A 54 -2.04 -32.08 -18.89
N THR A 55 -3.13 -31.53 -19.43
CA THR A 55 -3.16 -30.77 -20.69
C THR A 55 -3.13 -29.26 -20.44
N PRO A 56 -2.88 -28.42 -21.46
CA PRO A 56 -3.01 -26.97 -21.33
C PRO A 56 -4.38 -26.51 -20.80
N GLU A 57 -5.44 -27.20 -21.21
CA GLU A 57 -6.82 -26.95 -20.77
C GLU A 57 -7.00 -27.28 -19.29
N VAL A 58 -6.44 -28.39 -18.81
CA VAL A 58 -6.46 -28.76 -17.38
C VAL A 58 -5.76 -27.70 -16.54
N ILE A 59 -4.62 -27.17 -17.00
CA ILE A 59 -3.92 -26.08 -16.31
C ILE A 59 -4.78 -24.82 -16.29
N LYS A 60 -5.34 -24.45 -17.45
CA LYS A 60 -6.22 -23.28 -17.57
C LYS A 60 -7.42 -23.40 -16.64
N ASN A 61 -8.12 -24.54 -16.64
CA ASN A 61 -9.27 -24.79 -15.78
C ASN A 61 -8.89 -24.86 -14.29
N SER A 62 -7.73 -25.41 -13.94
CA SER A 62 -7.27 -25.47 -12.54
C SER A 62 -6.92 -24.09 -11.99
N ILE A 63 -6.33 -23.24 -12.85
CA ILE A 63 -6.06 -21.84 -12.52
C ILE A 63 -7.35 -21.05 -12.49
N GLU A 64 -8.24 -21.24 -13.47
CA GLU A 64 -9.54 -20.58 -13.54
C GLU A 64 -10.42 -20.94 -12.35
N ASN A 65 -10.43 -22.19 -11.89
CA ASN A 65 -11.14 -22.63 -10.69
C ASN A 65 -10.49 -22.12 -9.39
N SER A 66 -9.15 -21.99 -9.35
CA SER A 66 -8.50 -21.34 -8.20
C SER A 66 -8.75 -19.82 -8.18
N THR A 67 -8.96 -19.19 -9.35
CA THR A 67 -9.47 -17.82 -9.48
C THR A 67 -11.00 -17.73 -9.44
N SER A 68 -11.77 -18.83 -9.47
CA SER A 68 -13.24 -18.77 -9.40
C SER A 68 -13.71 -18.49 -7.97
N ILE A 69 -12.88 -18.76 -6.97
CA ILE A 69 -13.06 -18.30 -5.58
C ILE A 69 -12.73 -16.80 -5.44
N TYR A 70 -12.10 -16.19 -6.45
CA TYR A 70 -11.77 -14.78 -6.44
C TYR A 70 -11.77 -14.19 -7.83
N ASP A 71 -12.95 -13.70 -8.22
CA ASP A 71 -13.12 -12.96 -9.44
C ASP A 71 -12.10 -11.81 -9.50
N LYS A 72 -11.05 -12.01 -10.31
CA LYS A 72 -10.05 -10.98 -10.63
C LYS A 72 -10.63 -9.89 -11.54
N ASN A 73 -11.90 -9.98 -11.91
CA ASN A 73 -12.64 -8.88 -12.52
C ASN A 73 -12.93 -7.81 -11.45
N GLY A 74 -11.98 -6.90 -11.27
CA GLY A 74 -12.20 -5.54 -10.76
C GLY A 74 -12.64 -5.42 -9.30
N ASP A 75 -13.86 -5.82 -8.97
CA ASP A 75 -14.60 -5.29 -7.82
C ASP A 75 -14.27 -6.01 -6.49
N SER A 76 -14.13 -7.34 -6.50
CA SER A 76 -13.87 -8.15 -5.29
C SER A 76 -12.52 -7.84 -4.62
N HIS A 77 -11.52 -7.49 -5.43
CA HIS A 77 -10.22 -7.02 -4.97
C HIS A 77 -10.35 -5.71 -4.17
N TYR A 78 -10.98 -4.69 -4.77
CA TYR A 78 -11.15 -3.38 -4.15
C TYR A 78 -12.00 -3.46 -2.88
N ASP A 79 -13.05 -4.28 -2.89
CA ASP A 79 -13.90 -4.46 -1.72
C ASP A 79 -13.14 -5.05 -0.55
N THR A 80 -12.32 -6.07 -0.79
CA THR A 80 -11.62 -6.76 0.30
C THR A 80 -10.50 -5.91 0.89
N ILE A 81 -9.70 -5.21 0.08
CA ILE A 81 -8.69 -4.29 0.61
C ILE A 81 -9.35 -3.09 1.31
N SER A 82 -10.50 -2.64 0.83
CA SER A 82 -11.28 -1.58 1.46
C SER A 82 -11.80 -2.02 2.82
N ALA A 83 -12.30 -3.26 2.93
CA ALA A 83 -12.73 -3.86 4.18
C ALA A 83 -11.56 -4.05 5.16
N PHE A 84 -10.39 -4.48 4.69
CA PHE A 84 -9.17 -4.54 5.49
C PHE A 84 -8.79 -3.19 6.09
N ILE A 85 -8.77 -2.13 5.29
CA ILE A 85 -8.43 -0.77 5.74
C ILE A 85 -9.47 -0.22 6.71
N LYS A 86 -10.76 -0.43 6.44
CA LYS A 86 -11.85 -0.03 7.35
C LYS A 86 -11.78 -0.78 8.68
N SER A 87 -11.41 -2.06 8.67
CA SER A 87 -11.25 -2.88 9.88
C SER A 87 -10.11 -2.35 10.75
N MET A 88 -8.95 -2.06 10.15
CA MET A 88 -7.84 -1.42 10.87
C MET A 88 -8.25 -0.06 11.44
N ARG A 89 -8.99 0.75 10.69
CA ARG A 89 -9.50 2.07 11.14
C ARG A 89 -10.41 1.93 12.36
N ALA A 90 -11.30 0.94 12.34
CA ALA A 90 -12.19 0.61 13.45
C ALA A 90 -11.46 -0.01 14.66
N SER A 91 -10.15 -0.30 14.53
CA SER A 91 -9.35 -1.02 15.52
C SER A 91 -9.85 -2.45 15.78
N ASP A 92 -10.52 -3.05 14.80
CA ASP A 92 -11.02 -4.42 14.86
C ASP A 92 -9.92 -5.38 14.40
N VAL A 93 -9.27 -6.04 15.36
CA VAL A 93 -8.13 -6.94 15.14
C VAL A 93 -8.55 -8.21 14.41
N ASP A 94 -9.73 -8.75 14.73
CA ASP A 94 -10.21 -10.02 14.19
C ASP A 94 -10.60 -9.84 12.71
N ALA A 95 -11.36 -8.79 12.40
CA ALA A 95 -11.70 -8.44 11.03
C ALA A 95 -10.45 -8.08 10.20
N THR A 96 -9.50 -7.34 10.79
CA THR A 96 -8.21 -7.02 10.14
C THR A 96 -7.48 -8.30 9.73
N GLY A 97 -7.33 -9.25 10.66
CA GLY A 97 -6.66 -10.52 10.40
C GLY A 97 -7.40 -11.37 9.35
N TYR A 98 -8.73 -11.42 9.43
CA TYR A 98 -9.55 -12.15 8.47
C TYR A 98 -9.40 -11.62 7.03
N TYR A 99 -9.55 -10.30 6.81
CA TYR A 99 -9.43 -9.74 5.47
C TYR A 99 -7.99 -9.83 4.93
N LEU A 100 -6.99 -9.73 5.79
CA LEU A 100 -5.60 -9.98 5.39
C LEU A 100 -5.40 -11.44 4.93
N ALA A 101 -5.88 -12.42 5.70
CA ALA A 101 -5.83 -13.82 5.31
C ALA A 101 -6.56 -14.08 3.99
N LYS A 102 -7.76 -13.49 3.83
CA LYS A 102 -8.58 -13.61 2.62
C LYS A 102 -7.82 -13.12 1.38
N MET A 103 -7.18 -11.96 1.44
CA MET A 103 -6.37 -11.42 0.34
C MET A 103 -5.17 -12.33 0.02
N LEU A 104 -4.43 -12.77 1.04
CA LEU A 104 -3.24 -13.60 0.83
C LEU A 104 -3.57 -14.98 0.24
N ASN A 105 -4.69 -15.58 0.67
CA ASN A 105 -5.18 -16.85 0.11
C ASN A 105 -5.69 -16.67 -1.33
N ALA A 106 -6.22 -15.49 -1.67
CA ALA A 106 -6.65 -15.15 -3.03
C ALA A 106 -5.48 -14.80 -3.98
N GLY A 107 -4.24 -14.81 -3.49
CA GLY A 107 -3.06 -14.47 -4.29
C GLY A 107 -2.90 -12.97 -4.55
N GLU A 108 -3.42 -12.12 -3.66
CA GLU A 108 -3.20 -10.69 -3.68
C GLU A 108 -1.70 -10.34 -3.61
N ASP A 109 -1.27 -9.29 -4.32
CA ASP A 109 0.12 -8.83 -4.24
C ASP A 109 0.44 -8.38 -2.79
N PRO A 110 1.35 -9.05 -2.06
CA PRO A 110 1.69 -8.66 -0.70
C PRO A 110 2.31 -7.26 -0.64
N LYS A 111 2.97 -6.80 -1.71
CA LYS A 111 3.47 -5.43 -1.79
C LYS A 111 2.32 -4.43 -1.90
N TYR A 112 1.22 -4.79 -2.57
CA TYR A 112 0.01 -3.97 -2.60
C TYR A 112 -0.58 -3.79 -1.21
N ILE A 113 -0.76 -4.88 -0.46
CA ILE A 113 -1.23 -4.83 0.93
C ILE A 113 -0.32 -3.94 1.79
N ALA A 114 1.00 -4.10 1.68
CA ALA A 114 1.97 -3.31 2.42
C ALA A 114 1.92 -1.81 2.06
N ARG A 115 1.79 -1.44 0.79
CA ARG A 115 1.58 -0.03 0.37
C ARG A 115 0.33 0.58 1.01
N ARG A 116 -0.75 -0.20 1.12
CA ARG A 116 -2.00 0.25 1.75
C ARG A 116 -1.83 0.46 3.26
N MET A 117 -1.02 -0.35 3.93
CA MET A 117 -0.63 -0.13 5.33
C MET A 117 0.24 1.12 5.53
N ILE A 118 1.15 1.42 4.60
CA ILE A 118 1.97 2.66 4.64
C ILE A 118 1.07 3.90 4.56
N ILE A 119 0.09 3.91 3.66
CA ILE A 119 -0.89 5.00 3.55
C ILE A 119 -1.69 5.10 4.85
N PHE A 120 -2.21 3.97 5.35
CA PHE A 120 -2.99 3.92 6.58
C PHE A 120 -2.23 4.48 7.80
N ALA A 121 -0.93 4.18 7.92
CA ALA A 121 -0.10 4.68 9.01
C ALA A 121 -0.06 6.23 9.05
N SER A 122 0.01 6.89 7.90
CA SER A 122 -0.02 8.35 7.82
C SER A 122 -1.43 8.93 7.88
N GLU A 123 -2.42 8.24 7.30
CA GLU A 123 -3.78 8.74 7.12
C GLU A 123 -4.62 8.62 8.39
N ASP A 124 -4.58 7.46 9.06
CA ASP A 124 -5.51 7.07 10.12
C ASP A 124 -4.86 6.96 11.50
N ILE A 125 -3.52 6.86 11.58
CA ILE A 125 -2.78 6.92 12.85
C ILE A 125 -2.10 8.28 12.99
N GLY A 126 -1.37 8.73 11.95
CA GLY A 126 -0.78 10.06 11.88
C GLY A 126 0.07 10.40 13.12
N LEU A 127 -0.11 11.62 13.64
CA LEU A 127 0.66 12.13 14.78
C LEU A 127 0.38 11.42 16.11
N ALA A 128 -0.69 10.61 16.20
CA ALA A 128 -0.97 9.84 17.41
C ALA A 128 0.00 8.66 17.61
N GLY A 129 0.74 8.28 16.57
CA GLY A 129 1.69 7.17 16.61
C GLY A 129 2.75 7.28 15.52
N ASN A 130 3.68 8.23 15.64
CA ASN A 130 4.70 8.51 14.62
C ASN A 130 5.55 7.28 14.19
N GLY A 131 5.70 6.27 15.06
CA GLY A 131 6.40 5.02 14.74
C GLY A 131 5.67 4.12 13.73
N ALA A 132 4.35 4.31 13.53
CA ALA A 132 3.53 3.47 12.67
C ALA A 132 4.00 3.49 11.21
N LEU A 133 4.42 4.66 10.70
CA LEU A 133 4.92 4.78 9.33
C LEU A 133 6.21 3.99 9.13
N SER A 134 7.13 4.04 10.10
CA SER A 134 8.38 3.26 10.03
C SER A 134 8.08 1.76 10.09
N LEU A 135 7.17 1.33 10.96
CA LEU A 135 6.77 -0.08 11.07
C LEU A 135 6.15 -0.58 9.75
N ALA A 136 5.27 0.20 9.13
CA ALA A 136 4.66 -0.13 7.85
C ALA A 136 5.69 -0.24 6.71
N ASN A 137 6.67 0.68 6.66
CA ASN A 137 7.78 0.58 5.71
C ASN A 137 8.64 -0.66 5.95
N SER A 138 8.98 -0.98 7.21
CA SER A 138 9.70 -2.21 7.53
C SER A 138 8.94 -3.47 7.11
N ALA A 139 7.60 -3.45 7.14
CA ALA A 139 6.78 -4.55 6.62
C ALA A 139 6.89 -4.68 5.09
N PHE A 140 6.86 -3.56 4.36
CA PHE A 140 7.08 -3.54 2.91
C PHE A 140 8.46 -4.11 2.56
N ASP A 141 9.51 -3.60 3.21
CA ASP A 141 10.88 -4.10 3.08
C ASP A 141 10.98 -5.61 3.34
N ALA A 142 10.30 -6.09 4.38
CA ALA A 142 10.28 -7.52 4.71
C ALA A 142 9.60 -8.33 3.61
N VAL A 143 8.50 -7.85 3.02
CA VAL A 143 7.87 -8.50 1.87
C VAL A 143 8.84 -8.62 0.70
N GLU A 144 9.64 -7.59 0.43
CA GLU A 144 10.62 -7.63 -0.67
C GLU A 144 11.82 -8.52 -0.38
N LYS A 145 12.34 -8.49 0.85
CA LYS A 145 13.56 -9.20 1.25
C LYS A 145 13.31 -10.67 1.57
N ILE A 146 12.16 -11.01 2.15
CA ILE A 146 11.82 -12.36 2.62
C ILE A 146 10.95 -13.10 1.59
N GLY A 147 9.97 -12.41 1.00
CA GLY A 147 9.02 -13.03 0.08
C GLY A 147 8.00 -13.95 0.76
N MET A 148 7.10 -14.53 -0.03
CA MET A 148 6.02 -15.40 0.46
C MET A 148 6.44 -16.89 0.48
N PRO A 149 5.88 -17.70 1.39
CA PRO A 149 4.85 -17.39 2.38
C PRO A 149 5.38 -16.81 3.71
N GLU A 150 6.68 -16.72 3.94
CA GLU A 150 7.24 -16.31 5.23
C GLU A 150 6.92 -14.84 5.58
N ALA A 151 6.80 -13.95 4.59
CA ALA A 151 6.41 -12.55 4.79
C ALA A 151 4.98 -12.36 5.37
N LYS A 152 4.15 -13.41 5.42
CA LYS A 152 2.85 -13.37 6.11
C LYS A 152 3.00 -12.92 7.56
N TYR A 153 4.03 -13.40 8.27
CA TYR A 153 4.24 -13.01 9.67
C TYR A 153 4.47 -11.50 9.83
N ASN A 154 5.26 -10.91 8.93
CA ASN A 154 5.54 -9.47 8.92
C ASN A 154 4.28 -8.65 8.61
N LEU A 155 3.49 -9.10 7.62
CA LEU A 155 2.23 -8.46 7.27
C LEU A 155 1.22 -8.50 8.43
N PHE A 156 1.03 -9.67 9.06
CA PHE A 156 0.11 -9.82 10.19
C PHE A 156 0.56 -9.02 11.40
N HIS A 157 1.84 -9.10 11.78
CA HIS A 157 2.37 -8.33 12.90
C HIS A 157 2.10 -6.83 12.72
N THR A 158 2.46 -6.30 11.55
CA THR A 158 2.24 -4.88 11.25
C THR A 158 0.76 -4.51 11.20
N ALA A 159 -0.07 -5.28 10.50
CA ALA A 159 -1.51 -5.00 10.41
C ALA A 159 -2.18 -4.95 11.79
N ILE A 160 -1.86 -5.90 12.68
CA ILE A 160 -2.42 -5.92 14.04
C ILE A 160 -1.86 -4.76 14.89
N ALA A 161 -0.58 -4.43 14.76
CA ALA A 161 -0.02 -3.27 15.45
C ALA A 161 -0.68 -1.95 15.01
N LEU A 162 -0.93 -1.78 13.71
CA LEU A 162 -1.64 -0.63 13.15
C LEU A 162 -3.10 -0.60 13.61
N ALA A 163 -3.79 -1.75 13.61
CA ALA A 163 -5.15 -1.86 14.15
C ALA A 163 -5.23 -1.45 15.62
N LYS A 164 -4.24 -1.82 16.45
CA LYS A 164 -4.19 -1.46 17.89
C LYS A 164 -3.69 -0.05 18.18
N SER A 165 -3.13 0.66 17.19
CA SER A 165 -2.59 2.00 17.38
C SER A 165 -3.70 3.04 17.62
N LYS A 166 -3.40 4.09 18.40
CA LYS A 166 -4.31 5.23 18.56
C LYS A 166 -4.54 5.89 17.19
N LYS A 167 -5.80 6.19 16.87
CA LYS A 167 -6.18 6.80 15.59
C LYS A 167 -6.14 8.32 15.66
N SER A 168 -5.61 8.95 14.62
CA SER A 168 -5.71 10.40 14.39
C SER A 168 -5.60 10.69 12.90
N ARG A 169 -6.60 11.43 12.39
CA ARG A 169 -6.63 11.95 11.02
C ARG A 169 -6.25 13.43 10.95
N GLU A 170 -5.58 13.96 11.98
CA GLU A 170 -5.22 15.39 12.08
C GLU A 170 -4.38 15.84 10.88
N THR A 171 -3.29 15.12 10.57
CA THR A 171 -2.42 15.40 9.43
C THR A 171 -3.20 15.40 8.12
N THR A 172 -4.07 14.40 7.92
CA THR A 172 -4.94 14.31 6.74
C THR A 172 -5.92 15.47 6.66
N GLY A 173 -6.49 15.88 7.79
CA GLY A 173 -7.36 17.06 7.87
C GLY A 173 -6.63 18.35 7.48
N ILE A 174 -5.41 18.55 7.98
CA ILE A 174 -4.56 19.68 7.62
C ILE A 174 -4.22 19.66 6.13
N MET A 175 -3.88 18.49 5.57
CA MET A 175 -3.58 18.32 4.15
C MET A 175 -4.75 18.77 3.26
N TYR A 176 -5.96 18.25 3.49
CA TYR A 176 -7.14 18.62 2.71
C TYR A 176 -7.50 20.10 2.85
N GLN A 177 -7.42 20.66 4.05
CA GLN A 177 -7.64 22.09 4.27
C GLN A 177 -6.62 22.95 3.51
N SER A 178 -5.36 22.53 3.50
CA SER A 178 -4.28 23.26 2.82
C SER A 178 -4.47 23.25 1.30
N TYR A 179 -4.82 22.12 0.70
CA TYR A 179 -5.16 22.06 -0.73
C TYR A 179 -6.36 22.94 -1.08
N ASN A 180 -7.42 22.91 -0.27
CA ASN A 180 -8.60 23.75 -0.49
C ASN A 180 -8.26 25.25 -0.44
N LEU A 181 -7.40 25.68 0.49
CA LEU A 181 -6.94 27.06 0.58
C LEU A 181 -6.10 27.47 -0.64
N ALA A 182 -5.23 26.58 -1.11
CA ALA A 182 -4.41 26.82 -2.31
C ALA A 182 -5.29 26.94 -3.57
N GLU A 183 -6.37 26.17 -3.68
CA GLU A 183 -7.34 26.28 -4.78
C GLU A 183 -8.14 27.59 -4.71
N LYS A 184 -8.52 28.04 -3.51
CA LYS A 184 -9.28 29.29 -3.33
C LYS A 184 -8.45 30.56 -3.54
N ALA A 185 -7.14 30.48 -3.32
CA ALA A 185 -6.23 31.64 -3.39
C ALA A 185 -4.97 31.31 -4.22
N PRO A 186 -5.12 30.94 -5.51
CA PRO A 186 -4.02 30.41 -6.33
C PRO A 186 -2.93 31.44 -6.63
N ASN A 187 -3.28 32.74 -6.61
CA ASN A 187 -2.38 33.85 -6.91
C ASN A 187 -1.90 34.60 -5.65
N ALA A 188 -2.17 34.08 -4.46
CA ALA A 188 -1.80 34.74 -3.22
C ALA A 188 -0.27 34.88 -3.11
N PRO A 189 0.26 36.10 -2.96
CA PRO A 189 1.70 36.32 -3.00
C PRO A 189 2.37 35.82 -1.71
N ILE A 190 3.53 35.18 -1.84
CA ILE A 190 4.38 34.85 -0.69
C ILE A 190 4.74 36.17 0.05
N PRO A 191 4.56 36.26 1.38
CA PRO A 191 4.95 37.42 2.18
C PRO A 191 6.44 37.79 1.99
N LEU A 192 6.76 39.08 1.96
CA LEU A 192 8.11 39.58 1.63
C LEU A 192 9.19 39.02 2.57
N HIS A 193 8.90 38.91 3.87
CA HIS A 193 9.83 38.37 4.87
C HIS A 193 10.12 36.87 4.71
N LEU A 194 9.35 36.16 3.89
CA LEU A 194 9.58 34.75 3.53
C LEU A 194 10.22 34.58 2.14
N ARG A 195 10.33 35.65 1.34
CA ARG A 195 10.95 35.58 0.01
C ARG A 195 12.47 35.54 0.15
N ASN A 196 13.12 34.68 -0.63
CA ASN A 196 14.57 34.68 -0.77
C ASN A 196 15.06 35.90 -1.56
N PHE A 197 16.08 36.60 -1.08
CA PHE A 197 16.84 37.56 -1.90
C PHE A 197 17.98 36.84 -2.62
N THR A 198 18.14 37.11 -3.91
CA THR A 198 19.24 36.58 -4.74
C THR A 198 20.06 37.70 -5.40
N SER A 199 19.65 38.95 -5.22
CA SER A 199 20.27 40.14 -5.81
C SER A 199 20.22 41.33 -4.86
N LYS A 200 21.03 42.37 -5.12
CA LYS A 200 20.97 43.64 -4.37
C LYS A 200 19.58 44.27 -4.46
N ILE A 201 18.99 44.26 -5.65
CA ILE A 201 17.64 44.81 -5.90
C ILE A 201 16.60 44.11 -5.02
N THR A 202 16.59 42.77 -4.97
CA THR A 202 15.60 42.03 -4.15
C THR A 202 15.80 42.24 -2.65
N LYS A 203 17.05 42.43 -2.21
CA LYS A 203 17.36 42.80 -0.83
C LYS A 203 16.86 44.21 -0.49
N GLU A 204 17.04 45.18 -1.39
CA GLU A 204 16.53 46.55 -1.23
C GLU A 204 15.00 46.60 -1.23
N LEU A 205 14.34 45.71 -1.98
CA LEU A 205 12.88 45.51 -1.95
C LEU A 205 12.38 44.82 -0.65
N GLY A 206 13.27 44.57 0.31
CA GLY A 206 12.90 44.07 1.64
C GLY A 206 12.67 42.55 1.72
N TYR A 207 13.15 41.78 0.75
CA TYR A 207 13.02 40.33 0.79
C TYR A 207 13.82 39.77 1.96
N ASN A 208 13.23 38.84 2.71
CA ASN A 208 13.81 38.22 3.90
C ASN A 208 14.14 39.20 5.04
N LYS A 209 13.63 40.45 4.98
CA LYS A 209 13.89 41.45 6.00
C LYS A 209 13.32 40.99 7.33
N GLY A 210 14.14 41.03 8.38
CA GLY A 210 13.74 40.64 9.75
C GLY A 210 13.76 39.13 10.03
N TYR A 211 14.05 38.28 9.04
CA TYR A 211 14.18 36.84 9.28
C TYR A 211 15.43 36.49 10.09
N GLN A 212 15.31 35.51 10.99
CA GLN A 212 16.42 34.93 11.73
C GLN A 212 16.46 33.43 11.50
N TRP A 213 17.65 32.92 11.19
CA TRP A 213 17.88 31.49 11.01
C TRP A 213 18.15 30.81 12.36
N THR A 214 17.13 30.80 13.21
CA THR A 214 17.16 30.16 14.53
C THR A 214 15.93 29.29 14.73
N ALA A 215 16.09 28.19 15.49
CA ALA A 215 15.00 27.26 15.75
C ALA A 215 13.85 27.96 16.49
N GLY A 216 12.63 27.85 15.96
CA GLY A 216 11.43 28.44 16.56
C GLY A 216 11.27 29.95 16.37
N PHE A 217 12.10 30.61 15.56
CA PHE A 217 11.92 32.02 15.21
C PHE A 217 10.52 32.28 14.64
N LYS A 218 9.88 33.36 15.12
CA LYS A 218 8.59 33.84 14.61
C LYS A 218 8.77 35.29 14.19
N HIS A 219 8.49 35.56 12.92
CA HIS A 219 8.44 36.93 12.42
C HIS A 219 7.25 37.67 13.04
N SER A 220 7.34 39.00 13.15
CA SER A 220 6.22 39.83 13.64
C SER A 220 5.06 39.89 12.63
N GLU A 221 5.36 39.70 11.35
CA GLU A 221 4.37 39.58 10.28
C GLU A 221 3.91 38.13 10.08
N ASP A 222 2.73 38.00 9.48
CA ASP A 222 2.09 36.72 9.24
C ASP A 222 2.77 35.91 8.13
N ASN A 223 3.07 34.64 8.39
CA ASN A 223 3.66 33.74 7.40
C ASN A 223 2.70 33.30 6.28
N LEU A 224 1.39 33.53 6.42
CA LEU A 224 0.44 33.34 5.33
C LEU A 224 0.19 34.66 4.61
N PRO A 225 -0.09 34.62 3.29
CA PRO A 225 -0.69 35.75 2.60
C PRO A 225 -1.98 36.18 3.31
N GLN A 226 -2.21 37.49 3.39
CA GLN A 226 -3.37 38.04 4.10
C GLN A 226 -4.70 37.48 3.57
N GLU A 227 -4.81 37.26 2.26
CA GLU A 227 -5.97 36.64 1.62
C GLU A 227 -6.26 35.24 2.18
N VAL A 228 -5.23 34.39 2.29
CA VAL A 228 -5.35 33.03 2.85
C VAL A 228 -5.73 33.09 4.33
N ARG A 229 -5.15 34.02 5.10
CA ARG A 229 -5.49 34.22 6.52
C ARG A 229 -6.96 34.63 6.70
N LYS A 230 -7.50 35.46 5.81
CA LYS A 230 -8.92 35.84 5.81
C LYS A 230 -9.81 34.64 5.53
N LEU A 231 -9.47 33.79 4.55
CA LEU A 231 -10.22 32.55 4.27
C LEU A 231 -10.30 31.62 5.48
N ILE A 232 -9.17 31.38 6.18
CA ILE A 232 -9.14 30.58 7.41
C ILE A 232 -10.03 31.18 8.50
N SER A 233 -10.07 32.51 8.61
CA SER A 233 -10.86 33.20 9.63
C SER A 233 -12.37 33.10 9.36
N LEU A 234 -12.78 33.23 8.10
CA LEU A 234 -14.17 33.05 7.66
C LEU A 234 -14.65 31.61 7.90
N ASP A 235 -13.86 30.61 7.53
CA ASP A 235 -14.19 29.19 7.75
C ASP A 235 -14.36 28.86 9.25
N LYS A 236 -13.60 29.53 10.14
CA LYS A 236 -13.74 29.37 11.59
C LYS A 236 -15.01 30.02 12.15
N GLN A 237 -15.46 31.13 11.57
CA GLN A 237 -16.71 31.79 11.98
C GLN A 237 -17.92 30.93 11.57
N ASN A 238 -17.94 30.43 10.34
CA ASN A 238 -19.01 29.59 9.81
C ASN A 238 -19.15 28.23 10.53
N LYS A 239 -18.09 27.72 11.16
CA LYS A 239 -18.15 26.48 11.97
C LYS A 239 -18.67 26.69 13.40
N LYS A 240 -18.79 27.94 13.84
CA LYS A 240 -19.27 28.31 15.19
C LYS A 240 -20.73 28.78 15.19
N SER A 241 -21.29 29.08 14.02
CA SER A 241 -22.72 29.33 13.78
C SER A 241 -23.46 28.04 13.50
#